data_AF-A0A4D4LNY1-F1
#
_entry.id   AF-A0A4D4LNY1-F1
#
_cell.length_a   1.000
_cell.length_b   1.000
_cell.length_c   1.000
_cell.angle_alpha   90.00
_cell.angle_beta   90.00
_cell.angle_gamma   90.00
#
_symmetry.space_group_name_H-M   'P 1'
#
loop_
_entity.id
_entity.type
_entity.pdbx_description
1 polymer ?
#
loop_
_entity_poly.entity_id
_entity_poly.type
_entity_poly.pdbx_seq_one_letter_code
_entity_poly.pdbx_strand_id
1 'polypeptide(L)' 'MTSPLVKTIAPSAVRGIPLGESRLRSRYGGTVVGIKPMGNDFTYATADMIVEKGDVIIVTGKTAAVEAFAELS' A
#
# COMPACT_ATOMS: atom_id res chain seq x y z
N MET A 1 1.55 -11.70 18.32
CA MET A 1 0.43 -10.81 17.95
C MET A 1 0.60 -10.48 16.48
N THR A 2 -0.27 -11.00 15.62
CA THR A 2 -0.15 -10.88 14.15
C THR A 2 -0.65 -9.49 13.74
N SER A 3 0.16 -8.72 13.02
CA SER A 3 -0.30 -7.44 12.45
C SER A 3 -1.38 -7.69 11.40
N PRO A 4 -2.50 -6.95 11.40
CA PRO A 4 -3.50 -7.06 10.35
C PRO A 4 -2.94 -6.67 8.98
N LEU A 5 -3.58 -7.19 7.94
CA LEU A 5 -3.19 -7.03 6.55
C LEU A 5 -4.43 -6.88 5.66
N VAL A 6 -4.34 -5.98 4.67
CA VAL A 6 -5.39 -5.76 3.65
C VAL A 6 -4.77 -5.80 2.26
N LYS A 7 -5.53 -6.34 1.31
CA LYS A 7 -5.24 -6.26 -0.12
C LYS A 7 -6.25 -5.33 -0.76
N THR A 8 -5.79 -4.28 -1.44
CA THR A 8 -6.68 -3.31 -2.07
C THR A 8 -6.07 -2.72 -3.35
N ILE A 9 -6.90 -2.08 -4.17
CA ILE A 9 -6.43 -1.27 -5.31
C ILE A 9 -5.74 -0.02 -4.77
N ALA A 10 -4.64 0.39 -5.39
CA ALA A 10 -3.86 1.54 -4.97
C ALA A 10 -4.71 2.84 -4.96
N PRO A 11 -4.94 3.44 -3.77
CA PRO A 11 -5.72 4.67 -3.68
C PRO A 11 -5.00 5.86 -4.32
N SER A 12 -5.73 6.91 -4.72
CA SER A 12 -5.10 8.13 -5.30
C SER A 12 -4.03 8.75 -4.42
N ALA A 13 -4.18 8.62 -3.09
CA ALA A 13 -3.29 9.21 -2.11
C ALA A 13 -1.84 8.67 -2.16
N VAL A 14 -1.58 7.53 -2.81
CA VAL A 14 -0.26 6.86 -2.82
C VAL A 14 0.28 6.61 -4.22
N ARG A 15 -0.39 7.09 -5.27
CA ARG A 15 -0.01 6.85 -6.66
C ARG A 15 0.97 7.90 -7.17
N GLY A 16 1.78 7.50 -8.16
CA GLY A 16 2.63 8.43 -8.93
C GLY A 16 3.81 9.04 -8.17
N ILE A 17 4.10 8.55 -6.97
CA ILE A 17 5.29 8.92 -6.18
C ILE A 17 5.95 7.65 -5.63
N PRO A 18 7.27 7.67 -5.37
CA PRO A 18 7.95 6.55 -4.74
C PRO A 18 7.35 6.21 -3.37
N LEU A 19 7.22 4.94 -3.05
CA LEU A 19 6.70 4.49 -1.75
C LEU A 19 7.47 5.07 -0.56
N GLY A 20 8.79 5.22 -0.68
CA GLY A 20 9.65 5.85 0.33
C GLY A 20 9.31 7.34 0.55
N GLU A 21 8.76 8.00 -0.45
CA GLU A 21 8.37 9.43 -0.42
C GLU A 21 6.90 9.64 -0.08
N SER A 22 6.05 8.61 -0.20
CA SER A 22 4.61 8.66 0.08
C SER A 22 4.25 9.02 1.53
N ARG A 23 5.20 8.88 2.45
CA ARG A 23 5.01 9.06 3.90
C ARG A 23 3.87 8.20 4.47
N LEU A 24 3.59 7.05 3.85
CA LEU A 24 2.48 6.17 4.17
C LEU A 24 2.39 5.85 5.66
N ARG A 25 3.51 5.42 6.24
CA ARG A 25 3.59 5.00 7.64
C ARG A 25 3.31 6.14 8.60
N SER A 26 3.84 7.33 8.33
CA SER A 26 3.62 8.51 9.17
C SER A 26 2.24 9.14 8.99
N ARG A 27 1.67 9.09 7.77
CA ARG A 27 0.36 9.72 7.46
C ARG A 27 -0.81 8.81 7.82
N TYR A 28 -0.67 7.51 7.61
CA TYR A 28 -1.78 6.54 7.68
C TYR A 28 -1.51 5.38 8.63
N GLY A 29 -0.30 5.24 9.19
CA GLY A 29 0.04 4.14 10.10
C GLY A 29 0.23 2.78 9.42
N GLY A 30 0.23 2.74 8.08
CA GLY A 30 0.37 1.52 7.26
C GLY A 30 1.71 1.45 6.53
N THR A 31 2.10 0.24 6.12
CA THR A 31 3.29 -0.05 5.31
C THR A 31 2.89 -0.93 4.14
N VAL A 32 3.23 -0.55 2.91
CA VAL A 32 3.08 -1.46 1.76
C VAL A 32 4.18 -2.50 1.84
N VAL A 33 3.81 -3.77 1.82
CA VAL A 33 4.74 -4.90 1.86
C VAL A 33 4.80 -5.68 0.55
N GLY A 34 3.79 -5.54 -0.30
CA GLY A 34 3.76 -6.16 -1.62
C GLY A 34 2.91 -5.37 -2.60
N ILE A 35 3.26 -5.48 -3.87
CA ILE A 35 2.56 -4.87 -5.00
C ILE A 35 2.32 -5.96 -6.05
N LYS A 36 1.16 -5.93 -6.68
CA LYS A 36 0.86 -6.62 -7.92
C LYS A 36 0.51 -5.56 -8.97
N PRO A 37 1.46 -5.21 -9.85
CA PRO A 37 1.16 -4.32 -10.95
C PRO A 37 0.10 -4.95 -11.86
N MET A 38 -0.67 -4.12 -12.57
CA MET A 38 -1.67 -4.63 -13.50
C MET A 38 -1.04 -5.58 -14.53
N GLY A 39 -1.61 -6.78 -14.68
CA GLY A 39 -1.12 -7.80 -15.62
C GLY A 39 0.18 -8.51 -15.21
N ASN A 40 0.76 -8.19 -14.05
CA ASN A 40 1.99 -8.79 -13.55
C ASN A 40 1.76 -9.60 -12.27
N ASP A 41 2.80 -10.31 -11.83
CA ASP A 41 2.79 -11.06 -10.58
C ASP A 41 3.07 -10.19 -9.35
N PHE A 42 2.78 -10.74 -8.18
CA PHE A 42 3.11 -10.09 -6.91
C PHE A 42 4.63 -10.04 -6.72
N THR A 43 5.10 -8.90 -6.23
CA THR A 43 6.48 -8.70 -5.79
C THR A 43 6.53 -7.97 -4.45
N TYR A 44 7.67 -8.03 -3.78
CA TYR A 44 7.92 -7.26 -2.57
C TYR A 44 8.08 -5.79 -2.90
N ALA A 45 7.45 -4.95 -2.10
CA ALA A 45 7.54 -3.51 -2.26
C ALA A 45 8.95 -3.01 -1.89
N THR A 46 9.52 -2.15 -2.74
CA THR A 46 10.75 -1.41 -2.47
C THR A 46 10.43 0.09 -2.33
N ALA A 47 11.36 0.85 -1.76
CA ALA A 47 11.14 2.27 -1.49
C ALA A 47 11.06 3.14 -2.76
N ASP A 48 11.72 2.71 -3.84
CA ASP A 48 11.77 3.37 -5.14
C ASP A 48 10.59 3.00 -6.06
N MET A 49 9.80 1.97 -5.71
CA MET A 49 8.63 1.60 -6.50
C MET A 49 7.58 2.70 -6.49
N ILE A 50 7.05 2.98 -7.68
CA ILE A 50 5.91 3.86 -7.91
C ILE A 50 4.71 2.96 -8.17
N VAL A 51 3.64 3.16 -7.39
CA VAL A 51 2.37 2.43 -7.58
C VAL A 51 1.48 3.22 -8.54
N GLU A 52 0.90 2.53 -9.51
CA GLU A 52 0.09 3.13 -10.56
C GLU A 52 -1.40 2.87 -10.40
N LYS A 53 -2.20 3.53 -11.24
CA LYS A 53 -3.66 3.31 -11.27
C LYS A 53 -3.96 1.85 -11.63
N GLY A 54 -4.71 1.18 -10.75
CA GLY A 54 -5.18 -0.19 -10.95
C GLY A 54 -4.22 -1.27 -10.44
N ASP A 55 -3.05 -0.89 -9.93
CA ASP A 55 -2.20 -1.81 -9.18
C ASP A 55 -2.89 -2.25 -7.89
N VAL A 56 -2.60 -3.48 -7.48
CA VAL A 56 -3.05 -4.02 -6.19
C VAL A 56 -1.90 -3.95 -5.21
N ILE A 57 -2.16 -3.43 -4.01
CA ILE A 57 -1.18 -3.34 -2.93
C ILE A 57 -1.61 -4.16 -1.73
N ILE A 58 -0.61 -4.65 -0.99
CA ILE A 58 -0.79 -5.29 0.32
C ILE A 58 -0.24 -4.35 1.37
N VAL A 59 -1.10 -3.92 2.29
CA VAL A 59 -0.75 -3.01 3.38
C VAL A 59 -0.86 -3.72 4.71
N THR A 60 0.14 -3.56 5.57
CA THR A 60 0.12 -4.00 6.96
C THR A 60 0.32 -2.84 7.92
N GLY A 61 -0.21 -2.92 9.14
CA GLY A 61 -0.12 -1.85 10.12
C GLY A 61 -0.88 -2.18 11.40
N LYS A 62 -1.20 -1.14 12.17
CA LYS A 62 -2.18 -1.25 13.27
C LYS A 62 -3.59 -1.44 12.68
N THR A 63 -4.51 -2.06 13.42
CA THR A 63 -5.89 -2.30 12.97
C THR A 63 -6.56 -1.06 12.37
N ALA A 64 -6.56 0.06 13.12
CA ALA A 64 -7.13 1.31 12.63
C ALA A 64 -6.49 1.85 11.34
N ALA A 65 -5.19 1.59 11.13
CA ALA A 65 -4.49 2.00 9.91
C ALA A 65 -4.92 1.15 8.71
N VAL A 66 -5.07 -0.15 8.91
CA VAL A 66 -5.50 -1.10 7.88
C VAL A 66 -6.96 -0.86 7.50
N GLU A 67 -7.83 -0.60 8.48
CA GLU A 67 -9.23 -0.24 8.26
C GLU A 67 -9.36 1.09 7.50
N ALA A 68 -8.67 2.15 7.94
CA ALA A 68 -8.65 3.42 7.23
C ALA A 68 -8.13 3.29 5.78
N PHE A 69 -7.18 2.38 5.55
CA PHE A 69 -6.67 2.12 4.20
C PHE A 69 -7.71 1.49 3.27
N ALA A 70 -8.56 0.61 3.81
CA ALA A 70 -9.64 0.00 3.05
C ALA A 70 -10.69 1.04 2.61
N GLU A 71 -10.88 2.12 3.38
CA GLU A 71 -11.81 3.20 3.05
C GLU A 71 -11.30 4.18 1.98
N LEU A 72 -10.00 4.17 1.66
CA LEU A 72 -9.40 5.06 0.65
C LEU A 72 -9.54 4.55 -0.79
N SER A 73 -10.03 3.32 -0.95
CA SER A 73 -9.94 2.52 -2.18
C SER A 73 -11.15 2.66 -3.09
#